data_AF-A0AA88J8R3-F1
#
_entry.id   AF-A0AA88J8R3-F1
#
_cell.length_a   1.000
_cell.length_b   1.000
_cell.length_c   1.000
_cell.angle_alpha   90.00
_cell.angle_beta   90.00
_cell.angle_gamma   90.00
#
_symmetry.space_group_name_H-M   'P 1'
#
loop_
_entity.id
_entity.type
_entity.pdbx_description
1 polymer ?
#
loop_
_entity_poly.entity_id
_entity_poly.type
_entity_poly.pdbx_seq_one_letter_code
_entity_poly.pdbx_strand_id
1 'polypeptide(L)'
;MRLQWPRFLTKPEPEVPRTPARPGPLHGPGSLHGQDWFHRNIARRSVPTGFNSTLDTAFTNEVSSLAATPDTRWRASKQQDVIQPAELERRHQILSSRWSSVTLAAAEPPMTEDPVPYKTARLSHSVLAYAIPVLTLGPKFIGLYLYTSSYGNFDPSKAFFSVKVGKYTLLSNFSVSLTAGALDQKVIEKEYCVTVEQSSLNITFTPSSSIPDAFAFINGIEVVSMPSSLYYSGSVGRQALLVGQQGHMFTVKDTTSLEMMYRINIGGNAISATDDTGMYRQWEKEDEYLRVPGLSVLPVTFDKLTFKDNITSYAAPAVVYTTGRSTGNDKNITLLRSYNLTWEFPVDFG
;
A
#
# COMPACT_ATOMS: atom_id res chain seq x y z
N MET A 1 -2.55 -4.39 -10.94
CA MET A 1 -1.45 -3.45 -11.24
C MET A 1 -0.90 -2.97 -9.92
N ARG A 2 0.40 -3.16 -9.68
CA ARG A 2 1.11 -2.68 -8.48
C ARG A 2 2.06 -1.56 -8.92
N LEU A 3 1.81 -0.34 -8.44
CA LEU A 3 2.75 0.77 -8.60
C LEU A 3 3.92 0.58 -7.63
N GLN A 4 5.12 0.97 -8.05
CA GLN A 4 6.36 0.94 -7.27
C GLN A 4 7.23 2.14 -7.65
N TRP A 5 8.11 2.58 -6.74
CA TRP A 5 8.84 3.84 -6.86
C TRP A 5 10.34 3.60 -7.08
N PRO A 6 10.93 4.03 -8.21
CA PRO A 6 12.33 3.74 -8.52
C PRO A 6 13.28 4.59 -7.67
N ARG A 7 14.47 4.04 -7.36
CA ARG A 7 15.61 4.79 -6.86
C ARG A 7 16.17 5.66 -7.99
N PHE A 8 16.25 6.97 -7.80
CA PHE A 8 17.15 7.79 -8.61
C PHE A 8 18.58 7.52 -8.17
N LEU A 9 19.41 7.03 -9.09
CA LEU A 9 20.85 6.96 -8.88
C LEU A 9 21.40 8.39 -8.90
N THR A 10 21.90 8.87 -7.76
CA THR A 10 22.75 10.06 -7.74
C THR A 10 23.96 9.81 -8.63
N LYS A 11 24.29 10.76 -9.52
CA LYS A 11 25.50 10.66 -10.35
C LYS A 11 26.71 10.36 -9.46
N PRO A 12 27.59 9.40 -9.82
CA PRO A 12 28.88 9.28 -9.15
C PRO A 12 29.68 10.57 -9.35
N GLU A 13 30.45 10.96 -8.33
CA GLU A 13 31.44 12.02 -8.48
C GLU A 13 32.47 11.66 -9.57
N PRO A 14 33.02 12.64 -10.31
CA PRO A 14 34.07 12.38 -11.27
C PRO A 14 35.34 11.92 -10.56
N GLU A 15 35.82 10.72 -10.88
CA GLU A 15 37.07 10.18 -10.32
C GLU A 15 38.27 11.06 -10.67
N VAL A 16 39.06 11.39 -9.65
CA VAL A 16 40.37 12.05 -9.83
C VAL A 16 41.37 11.01 -10.36
N PRO A 17 42.03 11.23 -11.51
CA PRO A 17 42.89 10.22 -12.13
C PRO A 17 44.14 9.96 -11.27
N ARG A 18 44.30 8.71 -10.81
CA ARG A 18 45.51 8.25 -10.12
C ARG A 18 46.57 7.83 -11.14
N THR A 19 47.80 8.28 -10.91
CA THR A 19 48.99 7.95 -11.70
C THR A 19 49.36 6.46 -11.54
N PRO A 20 49.83 5.76 -12.60
CA PRO A 20 50.11 4.33 -12.53
C PRO A 20 51.42 4.01 -11.78
N ALA A 21 51.34 3.07 -10.85
CA ALA A 21 52.52 2.47 -10.20
C ALA A 21 53.08 1.29 -11.02
N ARG A 22 54.40 1.06 -10.95
CA ARG A 22 55.11 -0.03 -11.64
C ARG A 22 54.81 -1.42 -11.03
N PRO A 23 54.89 -2.51 -11.82
CA PRO A 23 54.63 -3.87 -11.32
C PRO A 23 55.83 -4.48 -10.56
N GLY A 24 55.53 -5.33 -9.59
CA GLY A 24 56.44 -6.25 -8.88
C GLY A 24 55.85 -7.67 -8.83
N PRO A 25 56.65 -8.73 -8.62
CA PRO A 25 56.39 -10.02 -9.28
C PRO A 25 55.62 -11.08 -8.49
N LEU A 26 55.28 -12.14 -9.23
CA LEU A 26 54.46 -13.31 -8.91
C LEU A 26 55.03 -14.23 -7.82
N HIS A 27 54.12 -14.81 -7.02
CA HIS A 27 54.16 -16.20 -6.55
C HIS A 27 52.73 -16.72 -6.37
N GLY A 28 52.46 -17.98 -6.74
CA GLY A 28 51.22 -18.72 -6.43
C GLY A 28 51.58 -20.07 -5.79
N PRO A 29 50.79 -21.15 -5.92
CA PRO A 29 49.34 -21.26 -6.20
C PRO A 29 48.60 -22.12 -5.14
N GLY A 30 47.26 -22.24 -5.20
CA GLY A 30 46.53 -23.21 -4.35
C GLY A 30 45.02 -23.33 -4.58
N SER A 31 44.60 -24.52 -5.06
CA SER A 31 43.26 -25.18 -5.05
C SER A 31 41.97 -24.29 -5.05
N LEU A 32 41.07 -24.32 -6.03
CA LEU A 32 40.36 -25.42 -6.73
C LEU A 32 39.55 -26.40 -5.83
N HIS A 33 38.32 -26.00 -5.51
CA HIS A 33 37.06 -26.74 -5.70
C HIS A 33 35.95 -25.68 -5.84
N GLY A 34 34.93 -25.80 -6.67
CA GLY A 34 34.44 -26.96 -7.44
C GLY A 34 32.92 -26.93 -7.36
N GLN A 35 32.28 -26.21 -8.28
CA GLN A 35 30.82 -26.06 -8.33
C GLN A 35 30.15 -27.30 -8.98
N ASP A 36 28.80 -27.25 -8.99
CA ASP A 36 27.87 -27.83 -9.97
C ASP A 36 26.95 -28.95 -9.45
N TRP A 37 25.65 -29.01 -9.80
CA TRP A 37 24.70 -28.06 -10.42
C TRP A 37 23.27 -28.62 -10.20
N PHE A 38 22.22 -27.82 -10.36
CA PHE A 38 21.23 -28.03 -11.43
C PHE A 38 20.19 -26.89 -11.51
N HIS A 39 20.15 -26.23 -12.67
CA HIS A 39 19.04 -25.36 -13.11
C HIS A 39 17.84 -26.23 -13.60
N ARG A 40 16.67 -25.75 -14.06
CA ARG A 40 16.27 -24.56 -14.85
C ARG A 40 14.72 -24.53 -14.83
N ASN A 41 13.98 -23.42 -14.92
CA ASN A 41 13.81 -22.60 -16.12
C ASN A 41 13.15 -21.25 -15.81
N ILE A 42 13.72 -20.15 -16.32
CA ILE A 42 13.06 -18.84 -16.40
C ILE A 42 12.80 -18.55 -17.88
N ALA A 43 11.53 -18.45 -18.26
CA ALA A 43 11.13 -17.99 -19.59
C ALA A 43 11.17 -16.45 -19.62
N ARG A 44 12.26 -15.87 -20.13
CA ARG A 44 12.27 -14.45 -20.51
C ARG A 44 11.42 -14.28 -21.77
N ARG A 45 10.41 -13.41 -21.72
CA ARG A 45 9.83 -12.77 -22.92
C ARG A 45 10.11 -11.28 -22.88
N SER A 46 10.78 -10.82 -23.92
CA SER A 46 11.00 -9.41 -24.25
C SER A 46 9.69 -8.71 -24.59
N VAL A 47 9.50 -7.49 -24.10
CA VAL A 47 8.50 -6.54 -24.61
C VAL A 47 9.22 -5.50 -25.48
N PRO A 48 8.71 -5.15 -26.67
CA PRO A 48 9.41 -4.22 -27.57
C PRO A 48 9.52 -2.80 -26.99
N THR A 49 10.65 -2.15 -27.26
CA THR A 49 10.83 -0.71 -27.09
C THR A 49 10.01 0.06 -28.12
N GLY A 50 9.19 1.01 -27.67
CA GLY A 50 8.59 1.99 -28.57
C GLY A 50 7.30 2.60 -28.06
N PHE A 51 7.39 3.66 -27.26
CA PHE A 51 6.51 4.83 -27.35
C PHE A 51 7.17 6.01 -26.63
N ASN A 52 7.63 7.00 -27.41
CA ASN A 52 8.03 8.31 -26.89
C ASN A 52 6.77 9.12 -26.56
N SER A 53 6.73 9.76 -25.40
CA SER A 53 5.84 10.89 -25.14
C SER A 53 6.61 11.98 -24.39
N THR A 54 7.30 12.81 -25.16
CA THR A 54 7.83 14.10 -24.71
C THR A 54 6.70 15.05 -24.35
N LEU A 55 6.63 15.48 -23.09
CA LEU A 55 5.93 16.70 -22.67
C LEU A 55 6.79 17.42 -21.64
N ASP A 56 7.72 18.22 -22.16
CA ASP A 56 8.47 19.23 -21.42
C ASP A 56 8.13 20.60 -22.02
N THR A 57 8.32 21.67 -21.23
CA THR A 57 7.94 23.08 -21.54
C THR A 57 6.42 23.35 -21.64
N ALA A 58 5.89 24.49 -21.19
CA ALA A 58 6.53 25.71 -20.68
C ALA A 58 5.67 26.41 -19.61
N PHE A 59 6.32 27.14 -18.70
CA PHE A 59 5.84 28.43 -18.16
C PHE A 59 6.97 29.12 -17.36
N THR A 60 7.67 30.07 -17.98
CA THR A 60 8.54 31.03 -17.27
C THR A 60 8.52 32.39 -17.97
N ASN A 61 8.34 33.44 -17.17
CA ASN A 61 8.79 34.83 -17.37
C ASN A 61 8.17 35.66 -18.52
N GLU A 62 7.25 36.55 -18.14
CA GLU A 62 7.18 37.91 -18.69
C GLU A 62 7.23 38.93 -17.54
N VAL A 63 8.36 39.64 -17.38
CA VAL A 63 8.45 40.93 -16.68
C VAL A 63 9.58 41.74 -17.29
N SER A 64 9.28 42.85 -18.00
CA SER A 64 9.96 44.16 -17.89
C SER A 64 9.71 45.11 -19.07
N SER A 65 9.83 46.42 -18.78
CA SER A 65 9.92 47.59 -19.70
C SER A 65 8.59 48.06 -20.32
N LEU A 66 8.26 49.36 -20.45
CA LEU A 66 8.78 50.63 -19.89
C LEU A 66 7.58 51.39 -19.23
N ALA A 67 7.63 52.59 -18.62
CA ALA A 67 8.65 53.65 -18.53
C ALA A 67 8.59 54.37 -17.15
N ALA A 68 9.04 55.62 -17.06
CA ALA A 68 9.01 56.44 -15.84
C ALA A 68 8.36 57.82 -16.06
N THR A 69 7.71 58.34 -15.02
CA THR A 69 7.49 59.79 -14.78
C THR A 69 7.79 60.10 -13.30
N PRO A 70 8.40 61.26 -12.96
CA PRO A 70 8.77 61.58 -11.59
C PRO A 70 7.75 62.53 -10.93
N ASP A 71 7.18 62.15 -9.79
CA ASP A 71 7.14 63.03 -8.61
C ASP A 71 6.53 62.33 -7.38
N THR A 72 7.30 62.21 -6.29
CA THR A 72 7.01 62.83 -4.98
C THR A 72 7.98 62.31 -3.91
N ARG A 73 8.36 63.21 -3.01
CA ARG A 73 9.40 63.03 -1.99
C ARG A 73 8.80 62.50 -0.68
N TRP A 74 9.16 61.28 -0.27
CA TRP A 74 9.01 60.82 1.12
C TRP A 74 10.28 60.12 1.62
N ARG A 75 10.83 60.62 2.73
CA ARG A 75 11.83 59.88 3.52
C ARG A 75 11.08 58.96 4.48
N ALA A 76 11.34 57.66 4.38
CA ALA A 76 11.08 56.71 5.46
C ALA A 76 12.32 55.83 5.64
N SER A 77 12.84 55.73 6.86
CA SER A 77 13.94 54.84 7.18
C SER A 77 13.48 53.39 7.10
N LYS A 78 14.06 52.62 6.18
CA LYS A 78 14.08 51.17 6.27
C LYS A 78 15.52 50.71 6.27
N GLN A 79 15.95 50.21 7.43
CA GLN A 79 17.05 49.27 7.50
C GLN A 79 16.55 47.99 6.86
N GLN A 80 16.74 47.90 5.55
CA GLN A 80 16.32 46.77 4.75
C GLN A 80 17.34 45.66 5.00
N ASP A 81 16.98 44.64 5.79
CA ASP A 81 17.84 43.47 5.98
C ASP A 81 18.10 42.83 4.61
N VAL A 82 19.33 42.98 4.11
CA VAL A 82 19.75 42.42 2.83
C VAL A 82 19.94 40.92 3.03
N ILE A 83 18.85 40.17 2.88
CA ILE A 83 18.89 38.71 2.80
C ILE A 83 19.84 38.35 1.65
N GLN A 84 20.93 37.65 1.97
CA GLN A 84 21.94 37.32 0.96
C GLN A 84 21.34 36.42 -0.14
N PRO A 85 21.77 36.57 -1.41
CA PRO A 85 21.23 35.78 -2.52
C PRO A 85 21.19 34.27 -2.24
N ALA A 86 22.24 33.70 -1.64
CA ALA A 86 22.29 32.28 -1.28
C ALA A 86 21.25 31.84 -0.24
N GLU A 87 20.83 32.73 0.67
CA GLU A 87 19.74 32.47 1.63
C GLU A 87 18.37 32.61 0.95
N LEU A 88 18.25 33.54 -0.01
CA LEU A 88 17.06 33.66 -0.85
C LEU A 88 16.89 32.45 -1.77
N GLU A 89 17.97 31.96 -2.39
CA GLU A 89 18.02 30.72 -3.18
C GLU A 89 17.65 29.51 -2.33
N ARG A 90 18.24 29.37 -1.13
CA ARG A 90 17.85 28.30 -0.17
C ARG A 90 16.37 28.37 0.17
N ARG A 91 15.82 29.57 0.43
CA ARG A 91 14.38 29.74 0.69
C ARG A 91 13.53 29.38 -0.52
N HIS A 92 13.90 29.79 -1.73
CA HIS A 92 13.19 29.40 -2.95
C HIS A 92 13.28 27.88 -3.22
N GLN A 93 14.41 27.24 -2.92
CA GLN A 93 14.57 25.79 -3.09
C GLN A 93 13.83 25.00 -2.00
N ILE A 94 13.76 25.51 -0.77
CA ILE A 94 12.90 24.97 0.30
C ILE A 94 11.42 25.14 -0.08
N LEU A 95 11.01 26.32 -0.57
CA LEU A 95 9.64 26.59 -0.99
C LEU A 95 9.21 25.76 -2.21
N SER A 96 10.08 25.56 -3.21
CA SER A 96 9.78 24.66 -4.34
C SER A 96 9.74 23.20 -3.91
N SER A 97 10.64 22.78 -3.01
CA SER A 97 10.64 21.42 -2.45
C SER A 97 9.36 21.09 -1.65
N ARG A 98 8.77 22.07 -0.96
CA ARG A 98 7.50 21.92 -0.22
C ARG A 98 6.28 21.62 -1.12
N TRP A 99 6.35 21.95 -2.41
CA TRP A 99 5.26 21.72 -3.37
C TRP A 99 5.52 20.51 -4.29
N SER A 100 6.75 20.02 -4.36
CA SER A 100 7.11 18.80 -5.10
C SER A 100 7.01 17.55 -4.24
N SER A 101 6.44 16.47 -4.78
CA SER A 101 6.56 15.15 -4.17
C SER A 101 7.97 14.59 -4.30
N VAL A 102 8.53 13.99 -3.25
CA VAL A 102 9.83 13.31 -3.27
C VAL A 102 9.68 11.80 -3.12
N THR A 103 10.65 11.04 -3.62
CA THR A 103 10.75 9.58 -3.38
C THR A 103 11.99 9.32 -2.54
N LEU A 104 11.83 8.69 -1.37
CA LEU A 104 12.91 8.41 -0.43
C LEU A 104 12.92 6.93 -0.04
N ALA A 105 14.09 6.41 0.30
CA ALA A 105 14.22 5.08 0.89
C ALA A 105 13.86 5.12 2.39
N ALA A 106 13.33 4.02 2.91
CA ALA A 106 13.20 3.83 4.34
C ALA A 106 14.60 3.76 4.98
N ALA A 107 14.81 4.45 6.10
CA ALA A 107 16.08 4.38 6.84
C ALA A 107 16.33 2.96 7.39
N GLU A 108 15.26 2.31 7.85
CA GLU A 108 15.25 0.92 8.31
C GLU A 108 14.28 0.11 7.44
N PRO A 109 14.68 -0.45 6.28
CA PRO A 109 13.79 -1.28 5.47
C PRO A 109 13.41 -2.57 6.23
N PRO A 110 12.23 -3.17 5.98
CA PRO A 110 11.83 -4.37 6.68
C PRO A 110 12.75 -5.54 6.34
N MET A 111 13.05 -6.36 7.36
CA MET A 111 13.89 -7.56 7.24
C MET A 111 13.03 -8.77 6.85
N THR A 112 12.37 -8.69 5.69
CA THR A 112 11.55 -9.75 5.10
C THR A 112 12.19 -10.28 3.81
N GLU A 113 11.86 -11.51 3.39
CA GLU A 113 12.37 -12.09 2.14
C GLU A 113 11.91 -11.30 0.90
N ASP A 114 10.66 -10.83 0.89
CA ASP A 114 10.19 -9.77 -0.01
C ASP A 114 9.90 -8.48 0.78
N PRO A 115 10.80 -7.49 0.74
CA PRO A 115 10.63 -6.17 1.37
C PRO A 115 10.06 -5.12 0.40
N VAL A 116 9.52 -5.54 -0.76
CA VAL A 116 8.85 -4.67 -1.73
C VAL A 116 7.34 -4.71 -1.44
N PRO A 117 6.63 -3.57 -1.33
CA PRO A 117 7.01 -2.22 -1.77
C PRO A 117 7.73 -1.34 -0.73
N TYR A 118 7.94 -1.84 0.48
CA TYR A 118 8.28 -1.05 1.68
C TYR A 118 9.67 -0.38 1.69
N LYS A 119 10.61 -0.83 0.85
CA LYS A 119 11.96 -0.21 0.71
C LYS A 119 11.95 1.29 0.40
N THR A 120 10.88 1.83 -0.19
CA THR A 120 10.77 3.23 -0.61
C THR A 120 9.36 3.76 -0.38
N ALA A 121 9.23 5.07 -0.16
CA ALA A 121 7.96 5.79 -0.15
C ALA A 121 8.03 7.02 -1.05
N ARG A 122 6.87 7.46 -1.57
CA ARG A 122 6.68 8.81 -2.10
C ARG A 122 5.95 9.66 -1.08
N LEU A 123 6.53 10.81 -0.77
CA LEU A 123 6.14 11.71 0.33
C LEU A 123 5.88 13.12 -0.22
N SER A 124 4.99 13.87 0.43
CA SER A 124 4.70 15.26 0.06
C SER A 124 3.95 16.01 1.17
N HIS A 125 4.34 17.27 1.40
CA HIS A 125 3.57 18.24 2.20
C HIS A 125 2.38 18.84 1.44
N SER A 126 2.32 18.61 0.13
CA SER A 126 1.21 18.98 -0.76
C SER A 126 0.43 17.74 -1.23
N VAL A 127 -0.75 17.92 -1.81
CA VAL A 127 -1.62 16.82 -2.29
C VAL A 127 -0.90 15.90 -3.28
N LEU A 128 -0.99 14.58 -3.06
CA LEU A 128 -0.56 13.55 -4.01
C LEU A 128 -1.78 12.97 -4.72
N ALA A 129 -1.89 13.17 -6.03
CA ALA A 129 -2.93 12.56 -6.85
C ALA A 129 -2.33 11.50 -7.80
N TYR A 130 -3.04 10.38 -7.93
CA TYR A 130 -2.76 9.30 -8.87
C TYR A 130 -3.98 9.08 -9.74
N ALA A 131 -3.81 9.17 -11.06
CA ALA A 131 -4.80 8.75 -12.05
C ALA A 131 -4.34 7.42 -12.64
N ILE A 132 -5.04 6.32 -12.32
CA ILE A 132 -4.68 4.97 -12.72
C ILE A 132 -5.67 4.51 -13.80
N PRO A 133 -5.25 4.37 -15.08
CA PRO A 133 -6.11 3.85 -16.12
C PRO A 133 -6.62 2.45 -15.78
N VAL A 134 -7.93 2.22 -15.92
CA VAL A 134 -8.54 0.90 -15.72
C VAL A 134 -9.05 0.33 -17.04
N LEU A 135 -8.73 -0.93 -17.30
CA LEU A 135 -9.17 -1.64 -18.52
C LEU A 135 -10.65 -2.03 -18.48
N THR A 136 -11.21 -2.20 -17.27
CA THR A 136 -12.61 -2.58 -17.07
C THR A 136 -13.25 -1.75 -15.96
N LEU A 137 -14.50 -1.35 -16.16
CA LEU A 137 -15.33 -0.71 -15.14
C LEU A 137 -15.75 -1.72 -14.04
N GLY A 138 -16.54 -1.28 -13.08
CA GLY A 138 -17.01 -2.12 -11.97
C GLY A 138 -16.00 -2.23 -10.83
N PRO A 139 -16.20 -3.17 -9.89
CA PRO A 139 -15.44 -3.20 -8.64
C PRO A 139 -13.96 -3.56 -8.84
N LYS A 140 -13.15 -2.97 -7.96
CA LYS A 140 -11.70 -3.17 -7.85
C LYS A 140 -11.33 -3.32 -6.37
N PHE A 141 -10.40 -4.24 -6.09
CA PHE A 141 -9.60 -4.17 -4.89
C PHE A 141 -8.60 -3.03 -5.02
N ILE A 142 -8.44 -2.25 -3.96
CA ILE A 142 -7.46 -1.17 -3.82
C ILE A 142 -6.63 -1.47 -2.56
N GLY A 143 -5.40 -1.92 -2.74
CA GLY A 143 -4.42 -2.12 -1.67
C GLY A 143 -3.55 -0.88 -1.48
N LEU A 144 -3.52 -0.34 -0.27
CA LEU A 144 -2.64 0.74 0.15
C LEU A 144 -1.59 0.17 1.12
N TYR A 145 -0.31 0.31 0.75
CA TYR A 145 0.81 -0.25 1.49
C TYR A 145 1.62 0.87 2.13
N LEU A 146 1.70 0.84 3.46
CA LEU A 146 2.29 1.90 4.28
C LEU A 146 3.29 1.28 5.27
N TYR A 147 4.49 1.84 5.35
CA TYR A 147 5.54 1.34 6.25
C TYR A 147 6.10 2.48 7.10
N THR A 148 6.00 2.36 8.42
CA THR A 148 6.53 3.37 9.34
C THR A 148 8.05 3.24 9.48
N SER A 149 8.74 4.28 9.05
CA SER A 149 10.19 4.45 9.12
C SER A 149 10.51 5.94 8.98
N SER A 150 11.70 6.37 9.37
CA SER A 150 12.21 7.68 8.98
C SER A 150 12.51 7.69 7.48
N TYR A 151 12.09 8.75 6.79
CA TYR A 151 12.36 8.96 5.36
C TYR A 151 13.07 10.31 5.18
N GLY A 152 14.41 10.32 5.25
CA GLY A 152 15.17 11.57 5.25
C GLY A 152 14.73 12.50 6.39
N ASN A 153 14.33 13.73 6.06
CA ASN A 153 13.90 14.75 7.03
C ASN A 153 12.40 14.70 7.38
N PHE A 154 11.65 13.71 6.89
CA PHE A 154 10.24 13.54 7.21
C PHE A 154 10.08 12.81 8.55
N ASP A 155 9.66 13.55 9.59
CA ASP A 155 9.33 13.04 10.92
C ASP A 155 8.07 12.14 10.86
N PRO A 156 8.16 10.82 11.16
CA PRO A 156 7.01 9.92 11.09
C PRO A 156 5.80 10.39 11.91
N SER A 157 6.01 11.14 13.00
CA SER A 157 4.92 11.69 13.82
C SER A 157 4.11 12.79 13.13
N LYS A 158 4.55 13.29 11.97
CA LYS A 158 3.85 14.28 11.12
C LYS A 158 3.13 13.65 9.93
N ALA A 159 3.15 12.33 9.79
CA ALA A 159 2.44 11.61 8.73
C ALA A 159 0.92 11.52 9.01
N PHE A 160 0.23 12.66 8.96
CA PHE A 160 -1.23 12.78 9.11
C PHE A 160 -1.86 13.19 7.78
N PHE A 161 -2.72 12.32 7.23
CA PHE A 161 -3.36 12.58 5.94
C PHE A 161 -4.71 11.88 5.77
N SER A 162 -5.47 12.30 4.78
CA SER A 162 -6.71 11.65 4.33
C SER A 162 -6.52 11.07 2.93
N VAL A 163 -7.20 9.96 2.62
CA VAL A 163 -7.18 9.33 1.29
C VAL A 163 -8.59 9.28 0.72
N LYS A 164 -8.76 9.77 -0.50
CA LYS A 164 -10.03 9.76 -1.24
C LYS A 164 -9.91 9.01 -2.55
N VAL A 165 -11.00 8.31 -2.90
CA VAL A 165 -11.17 7.62 -4.18
C VAL A 165 -12.55 7.97 -4.72
N GLY A 166 -12.59 8.82 -5.76
CA GLY A 166 -13.83 9.39 -6.26
C GLY A 166 -14.62 10.11 -5.15
N LYS A 167 -15.84 9.63 -4.89
CA LYS A 167 -16.73 10.13 -3.82
C LYS A 167 -16.43 9.58 -2.41
N TYR A 168 -15.64 8.51 -2.31
CA TYR A 168 -15.37 7.82 -1.05
C TYR A 168 -14.14 8.41 -0.35
N THR A 169 -14.23 8.57 0.97
CA THR A 169 -13.08 8.86 1.83
C THR A 169 -12.70 7.54 2.50
N LEU A 170 -11.54 6.98 2.14
CA LEU A 170 -11.07 5.69 2.63
C LEU A 170 -10.33 5.84 3.96
N LEU A 171 -9.58 6.94 4.10
CA LEU A 171 -8.86 7.31 5.33
C LEU A 171 -9.09 8.78 5.61
N SER A 172 -9.22 9.16 6.88
CA SER A 172 -9.39 10.56 7.29
C SER A 172 -8.56 10.86 8.54
N ASN A 173 -7.73 11.90 8.50
CA ASN A 173 -6.80 12.27 9.58
C ASN A 173 -5.97 11.07 10.09
N PHE A 174 -5.61 10.17 9.18
CA PHE A 174 -4.97 8.90 9.49
C PHE A 174 -3.49 9.10 9.80
N SER A 175 -2.99 8.42 10.85
CA SER A 175 -1.59 8.46 11.27
C SER A 175 -0.99 7.06 11.23
N VAL A 176 -0.09 6.83 10.26
CA VAL A 176 0.59 5.53 10.10
C VAL A 176 1.36 5.17 11.36
N SER A 177 2.03 6.13 12.00
CA SER A 177 2.83 5.89 13.20
C SER A 177 1.98 5.51 14.43
N LEU A 178 0.79 6.10 14.60
CA LEU A 178 -0.09 5.77 15.72
C LEU A 178 -0.75 4.40 15.51
N THR A 179 -1.23 4.09 14.30
CA THR A 179 -1.79 2.77 13.99
C THR A 179 -0.73 1.67 14.11
N ALA A 180 0.48 1.90 13.59
CA ALA A 180 1.61 1.00 13.73
C ALA A 180 1.97 0.73 15.20
N GLY A 181 2.04 1.78 16.03
CA GLY A 181 2.33 1.65 17.46
C GLY A 181 1.22 0.95 18.26
N ALA A 182 -0.05 1.11 17.86
CA ALA A 182 -1.17 0.43 18.50
C ALA A 182 -1.27 -1.06 18.16
N LEU A 183 -0.78 -1.46 16.97
CA LEU A 183 -0.76 -2.85 16.52
C LEU A 183 0.57 -3.58 16.80
N ASP A 184 1.59 -2.88 17.31
CA ASP A 184 2.98 -3.36 17.41
C ASP A 184 3.55 -3.88 16.07
N GLN A 185 3.18 -3.21 14.96
CA GLN A 185 3.52 -3.61 13.59
C GLN A 185 4.05 -2.43 12.78
N LYS A 186 5.22 -2.56 12.14
CA LYS A 186 5.78 -1.50 11.28
C LYS A 186 5.09 -1.39 9.89
N VAL A 187 4.45 -2.46 9.44
CA VAL A 187 3.73 -2.53 8.15
C VAL A 187 2.25 -2.33 8.42
N ILE A 188 1.61 -1.43 7.69
CA ILE A 188 0.16 -1.26 7.64
C ILE A 188 -0.30 -1.48 6.21
N GLU A 189 -1.14 -2.49 6.02
CA GLU A 189 -1.83 -2.75 4.75
C GLU A 189 -3.31 -2.39 4.93
N LYS A 190 -3.89 -1.66 3.97
CA LYS A 190 -5.33 -1.35 3.93
C LYS A 190 -5.90 -1.78 2.59
N GLU A 191 -6.90 -2.66 2.59
CA GLU A 191 -7.55 -3.17 1.37
C GLU A 191 -9.01 -2.72 1.32
N TYR A 192 -9.39 -2.09 0.19
CA TYR A 192 -10.75 -1.59 -0.04
C TYR A 192 -11.37 -2.19 -1.30
N CYS A 193 -12.68 -2.38 -1.30
CA CYS A 193 -13.47 -2.64 -2.51
C CYS A 193 -14.17 -1.34 -2.94
N VAL A 194 -13.87 -0.86 -4.15
CA VAL A 194 -14.50 0.35 -4.72
C VAL A 194 -14.94 0.08 -6.15
N THR A 195 -16.18 0.45 -6.47
CA THR A 195 -16.70 0.40 -7.84
C THR A 195 -16.23 1.60 -8.66
N VAL A 196 -15.61 1.30 -9.81
CA VAL A 196 -15.04 2.30 -10.71
C VAL A 196 -15.98 2.50 -11.89
N GLU A 197 -16.55 3.70 -11.97
CA GLU A 197 -17.58 4.11 -12.94
C GLU A 197 -16.97 4.77 -14.20
N GLN A 198 -15.65 5.00 -14.24
CA GLN A 198 -14.93 5.72 -15.30
C GLN A 198 -13.64 4.98 -15.73
N SER A 199 -13.05 5.37 -16.85
CA SER A 199 -11.80 4.76 -17.39
C SER A 199 -10.52 5.08 -16.60
N SER A 200 -10.60 5.92 -15.57
CA SER A 200 -9.50 6.22 -14.65
C SER A 200 -9.97 6.11 -13.20
N LEU A 201 -9.19 5.41 -12.38
CA LEU A 201 -9.31 5.40 -10.94
C LEU A 201 -8.44 6.51 -10.34
N ASN A 202 -9.07 7.53 -9.77
CA ASN A 202 -8.36 8.66 -9.17
C ASN A 202 -8.24 8.47 -7.65
N ILE A 203 -7.01 8.37 -7.16
CA ILE A 203 -6.66 8.21 -5.73
C ILE A 203 -5.90 9.46 -5.27
N THR A 204 -6.42 10.14 -4.26
CA THR A 204 -5.86 11.42 -3.78
C THR A 204 -5.53 11.33 -2.29
N PHE A 205 -4.26 11.58 -1.95
CA PHE A 205 -3.77 11.70 -0.58
C PHE A 205 -3.58 13.19 -0.24
N THR A 206 -4.23 13.64 0.83
CA THR A 206 -4.23 15.04 1.25
C THR A 206 -3.63 15.14 2.66
N PRO A 207 -2.45 15.77 2.82
CA PRO A 207 -1.87 16.08 4.13
C PRO A 207 -2.84 16.89 5.01
N SER A 208 -2.80 16.69 6.32
CA SER A 208 -3.66 17.42 7.26
C SER A 208 -3.27 18.89 7.36
N SER A 209 -4.20 19.80 7.03
CA SER A 209 -3.96 21.25 7.11
C SER A 209 -3.97 21.81 8.53
N SER A 210 -4.39 21.04 9.54
CA SER A 210 -4.43 21.45 10.94
C SER A 210 -3.13 21.15 11.71
N ILE A 211 -2.20 20.41 11.11
CA ILE A 211 -0.95 19.97 11.75
C ILE A 211 0.25 20.61 11.01
N PRO A 212 1.07 21.44 11.68
CA PRO A 212 2.27 22.02 11.08
C PRO A 212 3.23 20.95 10.55
N ASP A 213 3.72 21.19 9.33
CA ASP A 213 4.61 20.30 8.55
C ASP A 213 4.08 18.87 8.35
N ALA A 214 2.75 18.68 8.40
CA ALA A 214 2.13 17.42 8.03
C ALA A 214 2.45 17.01 6.59
N PHE A 215 2.47 15.71 6.34
CA PHE A 215 2.66 15.15 5.00
C PHE A 215 1.84 13.88 4.79
N ALA A 216 1.62 13.56 3.53
CA ALA A 216 1.13 12.27 3.09
C ALA A 216 2.27 11.45 2.53
N PHE A 217 2.22 10.12 2.72
CA PHE A 217 3.11 9.21 2.03
C PHE A 217 2.42 7.90 1.63
N ILE A 218 3.05 7.19 0.70
CA ILE A 218 2.63 5.84 0.29
C ILE A 218 3.86 5.04 -0.19
N ASN A 219 3.96 3.76 0.19
CA ASN A 219 5.01 2.86 -0.27
C ASN A 219 4.57 2.05 -1.50
N GLY A 220 3.32 1.58 -1.48
CA GLY A 220 2.72 0.76 -2.53
C GLY A 220 1.27 1.14 -2.80
N ILE A 221 0.86 1.09 -4.06
CA ILE A 221 -0.56 1.12 -4.45
C ILE A 221 -0.81 -0.08 -5.36
N GLU A 222 -1.82 -0.87 -5.04
CA GLU A 222 -2.27 -2.00 -5.84
C GLU A 222 -3.73 -1.83 -6.24
N VAL A 223 -4.03 -2.11 -7.51
CA VAL A 223 -5.39 -2.09 -8.06
C VAL A 223 -5.61 -3.41 -8.80
N VAL A 224 -6.55 -4.22 -8.32
CA VAL A 224 -6.85 -5.55 -8.87
C VAL A 224 -8.33 -5.64 -9.24
N SER A 225 -8.63 -6.17 -10.43
CA SER A 225 -10.01 -6.40 -10.87
C SER A 225 -10.64 -7.57 -10.14
N MET A 226 -11.90 -7.41 -9.71
CA MET A 226 -12.66 -8.45 -9.02
C MET A 226 -14.03 -8.68 -9.66
N PRO A 227 -14.62 -9.88 -9.55
CA PRO A 227 -15.96 -10.16 -10.05
C PRO A 227 -17.05 -9.37 -9.32
N SER A 228 -18.03 -8.84 -10.07
CA SER A 228 -19.16 -8.05 -9.56
C SER A 228 -20.16 -8.82 -8.70
N SER A 229 -20.02 -10.14 -8.59
CA SER A 229 -20.85 -11.04 -7.79
C SER A 229 -20.15 -11.59 -6.54
N LEU A 230 -18.90 -11.18 -6.28
CA LEU A 230 -18.09 -11.73 -5.18
C LEU A 230 -18.59 -11.23 -3.80
N TYR A 231 -18.61 -9.91 -3.60
CA TYR A 231 -19.10 -9.28 -2.35
C TYR A 231 -20.38 -8.47 -2.54
N TYR A 232 -20.65 -8.01 -3.77
CA TYR A 232 -21.83 -7.23 -4.08
C TYR A 232 -23.01 -8.15 -4.33
N SER A 233 -24.06 -7.95 -3.52
CA SER A 233 -25.18 -8.87 -3.43
C SER A 233 -26.34 -8.45 -4.35
N GLY A 234 -26.45 -7.14 -4.65
CA GLY A 234 -27.53 -6.58 -5.47
C GLY A 234 -27.56 -7.06 -6.93
N SER A 235 -26.39 -7.27 -7.55
CA SER A 235 -26.27 -7.76 -8.95
C SER A 235 -26.77 -9.19 -9.15
N VAL A 236 -26.87 -9.96 -8.07
CA VAL A 236 -27.23 -11.40 -8.06
C VAL A 236 -28.42 -11.69 -7.15
N GLY A 237 -29.18 -10.66 -6.73
CA GLY A 237 -30.37 -10.80 -5.89
C GLY A 237 -30.12 -11.37 -4.48
N ARG A 238 -28.87 -11.43 -4.03
CA ARG A 238 -28.49 -11.93 -2.70
C ARG A 238 -28.75 -10.85 -1.64
N GLN A 239 -29.18 -11.27 -0.47
CA GLN A 239 -29.43 -10.40 0.68
C GLN A 239 -28.85 -11.05 1.94
N ALA A 240 -28.41 -10.23 2.89
CA ALA A 240 -27.92 -10.66 4.21
C ALA A 240 -28.94 -10.31 5.28
N LEU A 241 -29.20 -11.22 6.23
CA LEU A 241 -30.00 -10.92 7.41
C LEU A 241 -29.19 -10.03 8.37
N LEU A 242 -29.78 -8.93 8.84
CA LEU A 242 -29.15 -8.09 9.85
C LEU A 242 -29.23 -8.78 11.24
N VAL A 243 -28.06 -8.97 11.86
CA VAL A 243 -27.95 -9.61 13.17
C VAL A 243 -28.72 -8.77 14.21
N GLY A 244 -29.53 -9.44 15.04
CA GLY A 244 -30.38 -8.78 16.04
C GLY A 244 -31.64 -8.11 15.49
N GLN A 245 -31.88 -8.12 14.17
CA GLN A 245 -33.06 -7.49 13.56
C GLN A 245 -33.92 -8.53 12.81
N GLN A 246 -35.08 -8.87 13.37
CA GLN A 246 -35.96 -9.88 12.76
C GLN A 246 -36.52 -9.40 11.41
N GLY A 247 -36.35 -10.21 10.37
CA GLY A 247 -36.91 -9.95 9.03
C GLY A 247 -36.24 -8.85 8.22
N HIS A 248 -35.27 -8.12 8.78
CA HIS A 248 -34.58 -7.03 8.08
C HIS A 248 -33.44 -7.57 7.21
N MET A 249 -33.65 -7.52 5.89
CA MET A 249 -32.69 -7.93 4.89
C MET A 249 -31.91 -6.73 4.34
N PHE A 250 -30.59 -6.85 4.28
CA PHE A 250 -29.68 -5.86 3.73
C PHE A 250 -29.12 -6.30 2.38
N THR A 251 -28.95 -5.36 1.46
CA THR A 251 -28.35 -5.60 0.14
C THR A 251 -27.09 -4.76 -0.01
N VAL A 252 -25.94 -5.40 -0.21
CA VAL A 252 -24.69 -4.71 -0.53
C VAL A 252 -24.75 -4.31 -2.00
N LYS A 253 -24.96 -3.02 -2.25
CA LYS A 253 -25.02 -2.45 -3.61
C LYS A 253 -23.61 -2.28 -4.15
N ASP A 254 -23.45 -2.38 -5.46
CA ASP A 254 -22.22 -2.01 -6.18
C ASP A 254 -21.71 -0.59 -5.85
N THR A 255 -22.63 0.33 -5.55
CA THR A 255 -22.35 1.69 -5.08
C THR A 255 -21.85 1.80 -3.63
N THR A 256 -21.73 0.70 -2.89
CA THR A 256 -21.17 0.66 -1.53
C THR A 256 -19.65 0.41 -1.60
N SER A 257 -18.84 1.25 -0.95
CA SER A 257 -17.42 0.94 -0.70
C SER A 257 -17.31 0.03 0.51
N LEU A 258 -16.39 -0.94 0.47
CA LEU A 258 -16.10 -1.83 1.59
C LEU A 258 -14.63 -1.69 1.99
N GLU A 259 -14.33 -1.87 3.28
CA GLU A 259 -12.98 -2.07 3.79
C GLU A 259 -12.85 -3.52 4.27
N MET A 260 -11.72 -4.15 3.97
CA MET A 260 -11.37 -5.48 4.45
C MET A 260 -10.75 -5.33 5.84
N MET A 261 -11.46 -5.80 6.86
CA MET A 261 -10.96 -5.78 8.25
C MET A 261 -10.16 -7.04 8.59
N TYR A 262 -10.69 -8.21 8.21
CA TYR A 262 -10.10 -9.53 8.49
C TYR A 262 -10.42 -10.52 7.38
N ARG A 263 -9.47 -11.40 7.04
CA ARG A 263 -9.69 -12.51 6.09
C ARG A 263 -9.02 -13.79 6.57
N ILE A 264 -9.76 -14.60 7.32
CA ILE A 264 -9.19 -15.73 8.08
C ILE A 264 -9.40 -17.08 7.39
N ASN A 265 -8.35 -17.91 7.35
CA ASN A 265 -8.43 -19.33 7.02
C ASN A 265 -8.58 -20.18 8.29
N ILE A 266 -9.82 -20.39 8.74
CA ILE A 266 -10.13 -21.10 10.00
C ILE A 266 -9.56 -22.53 9.96
N GLY A 267 -8.76 -22.87 10.98
CA GLY A 267 -8.10 -24.16 11.14
C GLY A 267 -7.10 -24.55 10.05
N GLY A 268 -6.72 -23.61 9.18
CA GLY A 268 -5.72 -23.80 8.15
C GLY A 268 -4.46 -22.98 8.39
N ASN A 269 -3.53 -23.07 7.45
CA ASN A 269 -2.38 -22.15 7.41
C ASN A 269 -2.75 -20.83 6.73
N ALA A 270 -1.93 -19.80 6.96
CA ALA A 270 -2.00 -18.57 6.18
C ALA A 270 -1.81 -18.89 4.68
N ILE A 271 -2.49 -18.14 3.83
CA ILE A 271 -2.46 -18.29 2.37
C ILE A 271 -1.86 -17.02 1.80
N SER A 272 -0.76 -17.16 1.04
CA SER A 272 -0.10 -16.01 0.42
C SER A 272 -0.98 -15.42 -0.70
N ALA A 273 -0.73 -14.16 -1.05
CA ALA A 273 -1.39 -13.51 -2.19
C ALA A 273 -1.20 -14.30 -3.50
N THR A 274 -0.07 -14.98 -3.69
CA THR A 274 0.21 -15.79 -4.88
C THR A 274 -0.53 -17.14 -4.91
N ASP A 275 -0.99 -17.62 -3.75
CA ASP A 275 -1.78 -18.85 -3.61
C ASP A 275 -3.31 -18.58 -3.61
N ASP A 276 -3.71 -17.31 -3.76
CA ASP A 276 -5.11 -16.93 -3.94
C ASP A 276 -5.65 -17.27 -5.34
N THR A 277 -6.96 -17.19 -5.51
CA THR A 277 -7.69 -17.45 -6.76
C THR A 277 -7.55 -16.35 -7.82
N GLY A 278 -6.35 -15.78 -7.96
CA GLY A 278 -6.00 -14.75 -8.94
C GLY A 278 -6.37 -13.31 -8.57
N MET A 279 -6.86 -13.08 -7.35
CA MET A 279 -7.18 -11.73 -6.83
C MET A 279 -6.17 -11.18 -5.83
N TYR A 280 -5.09 -11.93 -5.54
CA TYR A 280 -3.98 -11.53 -4.67
C TYR A 280 -4.36 -11.25 -3.21
N ARG A 281 -5.47 -11.83 -2.73
CA ARG A 281 -5.93 -11.71 -1.34
C ARG A 281 -5.08 -12.58 -0.43
N GLN A 282 -4.51 -12.01 0.62
CA GLN A 282 -3.89 -12.79 1.69
C GLN A 282 -4.97 -13.34 2.64
N TRP A 283 -4.75 -14.54 3.17
CA TRP A 283 -5.58 -15.12 4.22
C TRP A 283 -4.74 -15.40 5.46
N GLU A 284 -5.21 -14.94 6.61
CA GLU A 284 -4.52 -15.03 7.89
C GLU A 284 -4.86 -16.36 8.61
N LYS A 285 -4.04 -16.72 9.59
CA LYS A 285 -4.39 -17.80 10.53
C LYS A 285 -5.39 -17.31 11.57
N GLU A 286 -6.06 -18.24 12.23
CA GLU A 286 -7.02 -17.90 13.30
C GLU A 286 -6.37 -17.63 14.67
N ASP A 287 -5.08 -17.97 14.85
CA ASP A 287 -4.39 -18.02 16.15
C ASP A 287 -4.48 -16.71 16.94
N GLU A 288 -4.40 -15.55 16.28
CA GLU A 288 -4.47 -14.23 16.91
C GLU A 288 -5.88 -13.83 17.34
N TYR A 289 -6.91 -14.49 16.79
CA TYR A 289 -8.33 -14.17 16.93
C TYR A 289 -9.09 -15.18 17.80
N LEU A 290 -8.62 -16.43 17.88
CA LEU A 290 -9.24 -17.50 18.64
C LEU A 290 -9.05 -17.28 20.15
N ARG A 291 -10.12 -16.90 20.85
CA ARG A 291 -10.08 -16.55 22.29
C ARG A 291 -10.52 -17.69 23.20
N VAL A 292 -11.55 -18.43 22.81
CA VAL A 292 -12.06 -19.57 23.58
C VAL A 292 -11.98 -20.83 22.71
N PRO A 293 -10.81 -21.51 22.67
CA PRO A 293 -10.68 -22.75 21.91
C PRO A 293 -11.47 -23.90 22.55
N GLY A 294 -11.60 -23.92 23.89
CA GLY A 294 -12.23 -25.02 24.64
C GLY A 294 -11.69 -26.38 24.23
N LEU A 295 -12.59 -27.31 23.88
CA LEU A 295 -12.25 -28.66 23.40
C LEU A 295 -12.15 -28.77 21.87
N SER A 296 -11.95 -27.63 21.18
CA SER A 296 -12.00 -27.61 19.72
C SER A 296 -10.90 -28.46 19.08
N VAL A 297 -11.24 -29.07 17.95
CA VAL A 297 -10.32 -29.84 17.13
C VAL A 297 -10.28 -29.28 15.72
N LEU A 298 -9.12 -29.42 15.08
CA LEU A 298 -8.96 -29.23 13.65
C LEU A 298 -9.53 -30.47 12.93
N PRO A 299 -10.66 -30.39 12.17
CA PRO A 299 -11.05 -31.41 11.22
C PRO A 299 -9.89 -31.87 10.34
N VAL A 300 -9.80 -33.19 10.21
CA VAL A 300 -8.83 -33.86 9.35
C VAL A 300 -9.47 -34.06 7.98
N THR A 301 -8.92 -33.37 6.97
CA THR A 301 -9.11 -33.54 5.51
C THR A 301 -10.45 -34.08 5.02
N PHE A 302 -11.25 -33.22 4.40
CA PHE A 302 -12.44 -33.64 3.64
C PHE A 302 -12.08 -34.31 2.29
N ASP A 303 -13.00 -35.11 1.78
CA ASP A 303 -12.98 -35.67 0.42
C ASP A 303 -12.95 -34.59 -0.67
N LYS A 304 -12.78 -35.03 -1.93
CA LYS A 304 -12.72 -34.20 -3.14
C LYS A 304 -13.72 -33.03 -3.16
N LEU A 305 -13.21 -31.82 -2.93
CA LEU A 305 -13.97 -30.57 -3.01
C LEU A 305 -14.65 -30.45 -4.38
N THR A 306 -15.97 -30.26 -4.35
CA THR A 306 -16.80 -30.08 -5.55
C THR A 306 -17.67 -28.84 -5.37
N PHE A 307 -17.37 -27.79 -6.14
CA PHE A 307 -18.19 -26.58 -6.18
C PHE A 307 -19.51 -26.87 -6.89
N LYS A 308 -20.61 -26.35 -6.34
CA LYS A 308 -21.95 -26.34 -6.97
C LYS A 308 -22.17 -25.00 -7.67
N ASP A 309 -23.07 -24.95 -8.65
CA ASP A 309 -23.24 -23.82 -9.59
C ASP A 309 -23.46 -22.44 -8.95
N ASN A 310 -23.88 -22.37 -7.69
CA ASN A 310 -24.08 -21.13 -6.95
C ASN A 310 -22.84 -20.61 -6.19
N ILE A 311 -21.78 -21.43 -6.06
CA ILE A 311 -20.51 -21.09 -5.40
C ILE A 311 -19.41 -21.09 -6.46
N THR A 312 -18.86 -19.93 -6.77
CA THR A 312 -17.76 -19.80 -7.72
C THR A 312 -16.45 -20.24 -7.09
N SER A 313 -15.64 -21.01 -7.83
CA SER A 313 -14.34 -21.51 -7.35
C SER A 313 -13.32 -20.41 -7.01
N TYR A 314 -13.56 -19.18 -7.46
CA TYR A 314 -12.76 -18.01 -7.09
C TYR A 314 -13.15 -17.37 -5.74
N ALA A 315 -14.28 -17.75 -5.12
CA ALA A 315 -14.78 -17.11 -3.91
C ALA A 315 -13.76 -17.16 -2.76
N ALA A 316 -13.12 -18.31 -2.57
CA ALA A 316 -11.95 -18.51 -1.72
C ALA A 316 -11.06 -19.62 -2.33
N PRO A 317 -9.75 -19.67 -2.00
CA PRO A 317 -8.89 -20.79 -2.37
C PRO A 317 -9.45 -22.12 -1.88
N ALA A 318 -9.24 -23.20 -2.65
CA ALA A 318 -9.78 -24.52 -2.33
C ALA A 318 -9.40 -24.99 -0.91
N VAL A 319 -8.19 -24.65 -0.46
CA VAL A 319 -7.69 -24.99 0.88
C VAL A 319 -8.58 -24.49 2.02
N VAL A 320 -9.21 -23.31 1.87
CA VAL A 320 -10.13 -22.70 2.87
C VAL A 320 -11.37 -23.57 3.11
N TYR A 321 -11.81 -24.32 2.10
CA TYR A 321 -12.94 -25.24 2.22
C TYR A 321 -12.54 -26.65 2.69
N THR A 322 -11.24 -26.96 2.73
CA THR A 322 -10.72 -28.26 3.17
C THR A 322 -10.20 -28.26 4.62
N THR A 323 -10.07 -27.08 5.23
CA THR A 323 -9.74 -26.87 6.64
C THR A 323 -10.94 -26.33 7.41
N GLY A 324 -10.83 -26.27 8.73
CA GLY A 324 -11.87 -25.72 9.60
C GLY A 324 -11.55 -25.96 11.07
N ARG A 325 -12.46 -25.60 11.96
CA ARG A 325 -12.42 -25.92 13.39
C ARG A 325 -13.81 -26.32 13.87
N SER A 326 -13.92 -27.41 14.64
CA SER A 326 -15.17 -27.84 15.27
C SER A 326 -15.09 -27.69 16.80
N THR A 327 -16.22 -27.82 17.49
CA THR A 327 -16.31 -27.74 18.97
C THR A 327 -15.74 -28.97 19.71
N GLY A 328 -15.10 -29.91 19.00
CA GLY A 328 -14.49 -31.10 19.56
C GLY A 328 -15.04 -32.41 18.99
N ASN A 329 -14.53 -33.52 19.50
CA ASN A 329 -14.90 -34.89 19.12
C ASN A 329 -15.23 -35.79 20.34
N ASP A 330 -15.46 -35.20 21.50
CA ASP A 330 -15.85 -35.92 22.72
C ASP A 330 -17.24 -36.56 22.58
N LYS A 331 -17.46 -37.71 23.22
CA LYS A 331 -18.75 -38.41 23.25
C LYS A 331 -19.75 -37.74 24.20
N ASN A 332 -19.26 -36.95 25.15
CA ASN A 332 -20.07 -36.24 26.13
C ASN A 332 -20.63 -34.93 25.53
N ILE A 333 -21.85 -35.01 24.98
CA ILE A 333 -22.55 -33.86 24.38
C ILE A 333 -22.72 -32.70 25.38
N THR A 334 -22.90 -32.97 26.67
CA THR A 334 -23.01 -31.93 27.71
C THR A 334 -21.70 -31.15 27.84
N LEU A 335 -20.56 -31.83 27.74
CA LEU A 335 -19.24 -31.20 27.76
C LEU A 335 -19.02 -30.34 26.50
N LEU A 336 -19.37 -30.84 25.31
CA LEU A 336 -19.30 -30.07 24.05
C LEU A 336 -20.23 -28.84 24.02
N ARG A 337 -21.29 -28.83 24.83
CA ARG A 337 -22.23 -27.70 24.99
C ARG A 337 -21.88 -26.78 26.16
N SER A 338 -20.88 -27.11 26.97
CA SER A 338 -20.50 -26.32 28.15
C SER A 338 -19.75 -25.02 27.82
N TYR A 339 -19.34 -24.83 26.56
CA TYR A 339 -18.56 -23.69 26.12
C TYR A 339 -18.99 -23.24 24.72
N ASN A 340 -18.70 -21.98 24.39
CA ASN A 340 -18.78 -21.46 23.02
C ASN A 340 -17.37 -21.40 22.44
N LEU A 341 -17.21 -21.91 21.21
CA LEU A 341 -16.00 -21.69 20.43
C LEU A 341 -16.02 -20.26 19.89
N THR A 342 -15.13 -19.41 20.41
CA THR A 342 -15.21 -17.95 20.23
C THR A 342 -13.94 -17.38 19.59
N TRP A 343 -14.15 -16.58 18.54
CA TRP A 343 -13.15 -15.66 17.99
C TRP A 343 -13.57 -14.22 18.26
N GLU A 344 -12.62 -13.32 18.48
CA GLU A 344 -12.86 -11.89 18.70
C GLU A 344 -12.10 -11.05 17.69
N PHE A 345 -12.78 -10.04 17.15
CA PHE A 345 -12.30 -9.18 16.08
C PHE A 345 -12.53 -7.71 16.46
N PRO A 346 -11.49 -6.97 16.89
CA PRO A 346 -11.60 -5.53 17.12
C PRO A 346 -12.00 -4.80 15.84
N VAL A 347 -12.97 -3.88 15.92
CA VAL A 347 -13.44 -3.09 14.78
C VAL A 347 -13.66 -1.64 15.20
N ASP A 348 -13.58 -0.73 14.24
CA ASP A 348 -13.95 0.67 14.45
C ASP A 348 -15.45 0.78 14.75
N PHE A 349 -15.82 1.67 15.68
CA PHE A 349 -17.21 2.01 15.94
C PHE A 349 -17.78 2.89 14.81
N GLY A 350 -19.01 2.61 14.39
CA GLY A 350 -19.71 3.30 13.29
C GLY A 350 -20.66 4.42 13.72
#